data_AF-A0A7Y1YS11-F1
#
_entry.id   AF-A0A7Y1YS11-F1
#
_cell.length_a   1.000
_cell.length_b   1.000
_cell.length_c   1.000
_cell.angle_alpha   90.00
_cell.angle_beta   90.00
_cell.angle_gamma   90.00
#
_symmetry.space_group_name_H-M   'P 1'
#
loop_
_entity.id
_entity.type
_entity.pdbx_description
1 polymer ?
#
loop_
_entity_poly.entity_id
_entity_poly.type
_entity_poly.pdbx_seq_one_letter_code
_entity_poly.pdbx_strand_id
1 'polypeptide(L)'
;CCFLIALSVLFLIDPPLTATGIIHEEFGSMLKSGPGVQFSRLQKFLFLLVGVLIIVIFCLMLYIGLDNRNTRVPNRPKMWILISSILYVSVFIILAFTAWHYFDNQSDVFIAGFPLPSAIMLFGLTLVPLFFTMLYILGFENWIFSRDDLAKFEAILRSRKERNTDQL
;
A
#
# COMPACT_ATOMS: atom_id res chain seq x y z
N CYS A 1 -4.59 -17.69 -5.33
CA CYS A 1 -5.32 -17.97 -6.58
C CYS A 1 -6.27 -16.84 -6.99
N CYS A 2 -7.22 -16.42 -6.15
CA CYS A 2 -8.21 -15.38 -6.51
C CYS A 2 -7.59 -14.02 -6.91
N PHE A 3 -6.52 -13.57 -6.24
CA PHE A 3 -5.81 -12.35 -6.60
C PHE A 3 -5.23 -12.39 -8.03
N LEU A 4 -4.54 -13.49 -8.36
CA LEU A 4 -3.93 -13.69 -9.67
C LEU A 4 -5.00 -13.79 -10.77
N ILE A 5 -6.13 -14.42 -10.49
CA ILE A 5 -7.25 -14.50 -11.43
C ILE A 5 -7.84 -13.10 -11.68
N ALA A 6 -8.09 -12.32 -10.63
CA ALA A 6 -8.61 -10.95 -10.76
C ALA A 6 -7.63 -10.04 -11.53
N LEU A 7 -6.32 -10.18 -11.27
CA LEU A 7 -5.28 -9.46 -11.99
C LEU A 7 -5.27 -9.86 -13.48
N SER A 8 -5.26 -11.16 -13.78
CA SER A 8 -5.30 -11.66 -15.17
C SER A 8 -6.52 -11.15 -15.91
N VAL A 9 -7.71 -11.21 -15.30
CA VAL A 9 -8.95 -10.70 -15.91
C VAL A 9 -8.86 -9.20 -16.19
N LEU A 10 -8.21 -8.40 -15.33
CA LEU A 10 -8.00 -6.97 -15.59
C LEU A 10 -7.15 -6.74 -16.85
N PHE A 11 -6.10 -7.54 -17.08
CA PHE A 11 -5.25 -7.43 -18.27
C PHE A 11 -5.93 -7.88 -19.56
N LEU A 12 -6.97 -8.71 -19.47
CA LEU A 12 -7.75 -9.21 -20.60
C LEU A 12 -8.88 -8.25 -21.02
N ILE A 13 -9.14 -7.18 -20.26
CA ILE A 13 -10.16 -6.19 -20.59
C ILE A 13 -9.55 -5.13 -21.50
N ASP A 14 -10.21 -4.89 -22.64
CA ASP A 14 -9.80 -3.84 -23.56
C ASP A 14 -9.81 -2.46 -22.86
N PRO A 15 -8.77 -1.64 -23.07
CA PRO A 15 -8.77 -0.28 -22.57
C PRO A 15 -9.90 0.51 -23.24
N PRO A 16 -10.47 1.52 -22.55
CA PRO A 16 -11.47 2.39 -23.17
C PRO A 16 -10.90 3.05 -24.43
N LEU A 17 -11.73 3.20 -25.47
CA LEU A 17 -11.36 3.71 -26.81
C LEU A 17 -10.68 5.09 -26.79
N THR A 18 -10.83 5.86 -25.71
CA THR A 18 -10.25 7.20 -25.51
C THR A 18 -9.06 7.23 -24.55
N ALA A 19 -8.50 6.07 -24.18
CA ALA A 19 -7.36 5.98 -23.23
C ALA A 19 -6.09 6.68 -23.72
N THR A 20 -5.87 6.75 -25.04
CA THR A 20 -4.67 7.33 -25.66
C THR A 20 -4.77 8.83 -25.93
N GLY A 21 -5.84 9.50 -25.48
CA GLY A 21 -6.09 10.91 -25.75
C GLY A 21 -6.70 11.16 -27.12
N ILE A 22 -7.37 12.30 -27.27
CA ILE A 22 -7.99 12.79 -28.50
C ILE A 22 -7.13 13.93 -29.04
N ILE A 23 -7.01 14.05 -30.36
CA ILE A 23 -6.28 15.14 -31.01
C ILE A 23 -6.92 16.49 -30.62
N HIS A 24 -6.09 17.47 -30.26
CA HIS A 24 -6.54 18.82 -29.95
C HIS A 24 -7.04 19.53 -31.23
N GLU A 25 -8.18 20.20 -31.15
CA GLU A 25 -8.84 20.82 -32.31
C GLU A 25 -7.98 21.89 -33.02
N GLU A 26 -7.22 22.68 -32.26
CA GLU A 26 -6.32 23.71 -32.81
C GLU A 26 -4.89 23.21 -33.06
N PHE A 27 -4.40 22.27 -32.26
CA PHE A 27 -3.01 21.80 -32.32
C PHE A 27 -2.97 20.30 -32.59
N GLY A 28 -2.91 19.91 -33.87
CA GLY A 28 -2.91 18.51 -34.31
C GLY A 28 -1.75 17.65 -33.77
N SER A 29 -0.69 18.29 -33.27
CA SER A 29 0.44 17.62 -32.59
C SER A 29 0.22 17.39 -31.09
N MET A 30 -0.87 17.89 -30.50
CA MET A 30 -1.16 17.78 -29.07
C MET A 30 -2.35 16.83 -28.85
N LEU A 31 -2.21 15.94 -27.86
CA LEU A 31 -3.29 15.08 -27.39
C LEU A 31 -3.93 15.71 -26.15
N LYS A 32 -5.25 15.88 -26.16
CA LYS A 32 -6.08 16.25 -25.00
C LYS A 32 -6.78 15.01 -24.46
N SER A 33 -6.99 14.93 -23.15
CA SER A 33 -7.92 13.92 -22.61
C SER A 33 -9.30 14.15 -23.21
N GLY A 34 -9.91 13.07 -23.72
CA GLY A 34 -11.24 13.13 -24.32
C GLY A 34 -12.34 13.46 -23.31
N PRO A 35 -13.54 13.85 -23.78
CA PRO A 35 -14.68 14.09 -22.89
C PRO A 35 -15.05 12.78 -22.17
N GLY A 36 -14.81 12.75 -20.86
CA GLY A 36 -15.25 11.69 -19.93
C GLY A 36 -14.82 10.28 -20.31
N VAL A 37 -13.68 9.81 -19.79
CA VAL A 37 -13.35 8.38 -19.84
C VAL A 37 -14.34 7.63 -18.95
N GLN A 38 -15.37 7.06 -19.57
CA GLN A 38 -16.43 6.31 -18.88
C GLN A 38 -15.95 4.89 -18.62
N PHE A 39 -15.53 4.63 -17.38
CA PHE A 39 -15.20 3.27 -16.95
C PHE A 39 -16.46 2.44 -16.79
N SER A 40 -16.46 1.22 -17.35
CA SER A 40 -17.57 0.30 -17.16
C SER A 40 -17.71 -0.11 -15.69
N ARG A 41 -18.91 -0.54 -15.28
CA ARG A 41 -19.16 -1.01 -13.90
C ARG A 41 -18.21 -2.13 -13.49
N LEU A 42 -17.87 -3.02 -14.43
CA LEU A 42 -16.93 -4.11 -14.22
C LEU A 42 -15.50 -3.58 -13.99
N GLN A 43 -15.05 -2.61 -14.77
CA GLN A 43 -13.73 -1.97 -14.60
C GLN A 43 -13.63 -1.25 -13.25
N LYS A 44 -14.66 -0.46 -12.87
CA LYS A 44 -14.72 0.21 -11.55
C LYS A 44 -14.65 -0.83 -10.41
N PHE A 45 -15.38 -1.94 -10.51
CA PHE A 45 -15.34 -3.02 -9.52
C PHE A 45 -13.98 -3.72 -9.45
N LEU A 46 -13.39 -4.09 -10.58
CA LEU A 46 -12.08 -4.76 -10.64
C LEU A 46 -10.97 -3.87 -10.11
N PHE A 47 -11.00 -2.57 -10.43
CA PHE A 47 -10.08 -1.59 -9.88
C PHE A 47 -10.12 -1.58 -8.35
N LEU A 48 -11.32 -1.48 -7.78
CA LEU A 48 -11.50 -1.49 -6.32
C LEU A 48 -11.03 -2.82 -5.71
N LEU A 49 -11.45 -3.94 -6.28
CA LEU A 49 -11.14 -5.28 -5.78
C LEU A 49 -9.62 -5.53 -5.77
N VAL A 50 -8.95 -5.29 -6.90
CA VAL A 50 -7.50 -5.51 -7.03
C VAL A 50 -6.73 -4.57 -6.11
N GLY A 51 -7.08 -3.28 -6.09
CA GLY A 51 -6.40 -2.30 -5.24
C GLY A 51 -6.54 -2.59 -3.75
N VAL A 52 -7.75 -2.90 -3.27
CA VAL A 52 -7.97 -3.31 -1.87
C VAL A 52 -7.20 -4.59 -1.56
N LEU A 53 -7.19 -5.57 -2.45
CA LEU A 53 -6.50 -6.84 -2.22
C LEU A 53 -4.98 -6.67 -2.11
N ILE A 54 -4.37 -5.80 -2.93
CA ILE A 54 -2.95 -5.43 -2.81
C ILE A 54 -2.66 -4.83 -1.43
N ILE A 55 -3.46 -3.86 -1.00
CA ILE A 55 -3.29 -3.19 0.29
C ILE A 55 -3.46 -4.19 1.45
N VAL A 56 -4.48 -5.05 1.38
CA VAL A 56 -4.71 -6.09 2.40
C VAL A 56 -3.54 -7.06 2.47
N ILE A 57 -3.02 -7.55 1.34
CA ILE A 57 -1.85 -8.43 1.32
C ILE A 57 -0.64 -7.74 1.96
N PHE A 58 -0.38 -6.48 1.60
CA PHE A 58 0.69 -5.69 2.20
C PHE A 58 0.54 -5.57 3.72
N CYS A 59 -0.65 -5.20 4.20
CA CYS A 59 -0.95 -5.10 5.63
C CYS A 59 -0.84 -6.45 6.36
N LEU A 60 -1.25 -7.56 5.73
CA LEU A 60 -1.10 -8.91 6.29
C LEU A 60 0.38 -9.29 6.42
N MET A 61 1.22 -8.95 5.45
CA MET A 61 2.67 -9.18 5.56
C MET A 61 3.28 -8.43 6.73
N LEU A 62 2.86 -7.18 6.95
CA LEU A 62 3.28 -6.40 8.12
C LEU A 62 2.79 -7.02 9.44
N TYR A 63 1.55 -7.51 9.46
CA TYR A 63 0.98 -8.15 10.64
C TYR A 63 1.70 -9.45 11.01
N ILE A 64 2.00 -10.29 10.01
CA ILE A 64 2.78 -11.52 10.18
C ILE A 64 4.19 -11.19 10.66
N GLY A 65 4.82 -10.13 10.12
CA GLY A 65 6.13 -9.67 10.57
C GLY A 65 6.19 -9.27 12.05
N LEU A 66 5.07 -8.80 12.61
CA LEU A 66 4.96 -8.47 14.03
C LEU A 66 4.63 -9.68 14.91
N ASP A 67 4.03 -10.72 14.36
CA ASP A 67 3.65 -11.94 15.08
C ASP A 67 4.82 -12.93 15.18
N ASN A 68 5.96 -12.44 15.66
CA ASN A 68 7.11 -13.30 15.90
C ASN A 68 6.96 -13.98 17.27
N ARG A 69 6.82 -15.33 17.25
CA ARG A 69 6.45 -16.19 18.38
C ARG A 69 7.36 -16.06 19.62
N ASN A 70 8.56 -15.51 19.47
CA ASN A 70 9.57 -15.41 20.52
C ASN A 70 9.55 -14.08 21.29
N THR A 71 8.95 -13.03 20.71
CA THR A 71 8.85 -11.70 21.32
C THR A 71 7.46 -11.53 21.90
N ARG A 72 7.34 -11.30 23.22
CA ARG A 72 6.11 -10.82 23.85
C ARG A 72 5.87 -9.37 23.42
N VAL A 73 5.55 -9.16 22.16
CA VAL A 73 5.20 -7.84 21.66
C VAL A 73 3.90 -7.44 22.38
N PRO A 74 3.85 -6.29 23.10
CA PRO A 74 2.61 -5.84 23.72
C PRO A 74 1.51 -5.67 22.66
N ASN A 75 0.23 -5.80 23.02
CA ASN A 75 -0.88 -5.66 22.06
C ASN A 75 -0.98 -4.25 21.42
N ARG A 76 -0.35 -3.24 22.02
CA ARG A 76 -0.41 -1.83 21.58
C ARG A 76 0.05 -1.61 20.13
N PRO A 77 1.25 -2.05 19.71
CA PRO A 77 1.69 -1.93 18.31
C PRO A 77 0.85 -2.70 17.30
N LYS A 78 0.32 -3.88 17.65
CA LYS A 78 -0.64 -4.61 16.79
C LYS A 78 -1.87 -3.75 16.49
N MET A 79 -2.37 -3.01 17.50
CA MET A 79 -3.49 -2.08 17.33
C MET A 79 -3.14 -0.89 16.44
N TRP A 80 -1.94 -0.29 16.58
CA TRP A 80 -1.50 0.82 15.71
C TRP A 80 -1.35 0.41 14.25
N ILE A 81 -0.80 -0.78 13.98
CA ILE A 81 -0.72 -1.33 12.62
C ILE A 81 -2.13 -1.57 12.05
N LEU A 82 -3.05 -2.10 12.86
CA LEU A 82 -4.44 -2.33 12.44
C LEU A 82 -5.14 -1.01 12.08
N ILE A 83 -5.02 0.01 12.94
CA ILE A 83 -5.58 1.35 12.69
C ILE A 83 -5.01 1.94 11.40
N SER A 84 -3.69 1.84 11.21
CA SER A 84 -3.02 2.33 10.00
C SER A 84 -3.49 1.60 8.74
N SER A 85 -3.74 0.30 8.86
CA SER A 85 -4.24 -0.54 7.75
C SER A 85 -5.66 -0.16 7.35
N ILE A 86 -6.53 0.06 8.34
CA ILE A 86 -7.90 0.54 8.10
C ILE A 86 -7.87 1.92 7.45
N LEU A 87 -7.02 2.82 7.95
CA LEU A 87 -6.82 4.15 7.37
C LEU A 87 -6.34 4.04 5.92
N TYR A 88 -5.41 3.13 5.62
CA TYR A 88 -4.88 2.95 4.27
C TYR A 88 -5.99 2.55 3.28
N VAL A 89 -6.76 1.53 3.65
CA VAL A 89 -7.90 1.06 2.83
C VAL A 89 -8.94 2.17 2.67
N SER A 90 -9.21 2.92 3.74
CA SER A 90 -10.18 4.03 3.71
C SER A 90 -9.74 5.13 2.74
N VAL A 91 -8.48 5.55 2.80
CA VAL A 91 -7.90 6.56 1.89
C VAL A 91 -7.96 6.07 0.44
N PHE A 92 -7.64 4.80 0.19
CA PHE A 92 -7.74 4.21 -1.15
C PHE A 92 -9.18 4.18 -1.68
N ILE A 93 -10.16 3.83 -0.82
CA ILE A 93 -11.58 3.86 -1.21
C ILE A 93 -12.01 5.30 -1.55
N ILE A 94 -11.65 6.27 -0.71
CA ILE A 94 -11.93 7.70 -0.96
C ILE A 94 -11.30 8.14 -2.30
N LEU A 95 -10.06 7.74 -2.58
CA LEU A 95 -9.40 7.98 -3.85
C LEU A 95 -10.20 7.40 -5.03
N ALA A 96 -10.65 6.15 -4.93
CA ALA A 96 -11.42 5.49 -5.98
C ALA A 96 -12.73 6.23 -6.29
N PHE A 97 -13.50 6.59 -5.26
CA PHE A 97 -14.76 7.30 -5.42
C PHE A 97 -14.58 8.73 -5.94
N THR A 98 -13.57 9.45 -5.45
CA THR A 98 -13.25 10.80 -5.95
C THR A 98 -12.77 10.76 -7.40
N ALA A 99 -12.01 9.73 -7.79
CA ALA A 99 -11.62 9.52 -9.19
C ALA A 99 -12.84 9.26 -10.08
N TRP A 100 -13.76 8.37 -9.67
CA TRP A 100 -14.98 8.11 -10.45
C TRP A 100 -15.85 9.37 -10.58
N HIS A 101 -16.02 10.12 -9.49
CA HIS A 101 -16.76 11.38 -9.53
C HIS A 101 -16.10 12.41 -10.46
N TYR A 102 -14.76 12.48 -10.45
CA TYR A 102 -14.01 13.35 -11.33
C TYR A 102 -14.22 12.98 -12.81
N PHE A 103 -14.18 11.69 -13.16
CA PHE A 103 -14.40 11.24 -14.53
C PHE A 103 -15.86 11.38 -15.01
N ASP A 104 -16.82 11.15 -14.12
CA ASP A 104 -18.25 11.18 -14.46
C ASP A 104 -18.77 12.63 -14.58
N ASN A 105 -18.30 13.55 -13.71
CA ASN A 105 -18.86 14.90 -13.58
C ASN A 105 -17.90 16.04 -13.96
N GLN A 106 -16.64 15.76 -14.34
CA GLN A 106 -15.59 16.77 -14.55
C GLN A 106 -15.49 17.75 -13.39
N SER A 107 -15.18 17.24 -12.20
CA SER A 107 -15.10 18.06 -10.98
C SER A 107 -13.94 19.08 -11.06
N ASP A 108 -14.24 20.36 -10.86
CA ASP A 108 -13.26 21.47 -10.84
C ASP A 108 -12.55 21.65 -9.49
N VAL A 109 -12.56 20.65 -8.61
CA VAL A 109 -11.90 20.75 -7.30
C VAL A 109 -10.42 20.46 -7.46
N PHE A 110 -9.58 21.47 -7.21
CA PHE A 110 -8.14 21.36 -7.20
C PHE A 110 -7.56 21.60 -5.81
N ILE A 111 -6.53 20.82 -5.45
CA ILE A 111 -5.76 20.98 -4.22
C ILE A 111 -4.28 21.02 -4.60
N ALA A 112 -3.58 22.06 -4.14
CA ALA A 112 -2.16 22.27 -4.42
C ALA A 112 -1.80 22.20 -5.93
N GLY A 113 -2.69 22.65 -6.81
CA GLY A 113 -2.50 22.63 -8.26
C GLY A 113 -2.85 21.31 -8.96
N PHE A 114 -3.29 20.30 -8.23
CA PHE A 114 -3.69 19.00 -8.78
C PHE A 114 -5.20 18.77 -8.65
N PRO A 115 -5.85 18.05 -9.59
CA PRO A 115 -7.21 17.58 -9.40
C PRO A 115 -7.33 16.80 -8.08
N LEU A 116 -8.49 16.90 -7.42
CA LEU A 116 -8.76 16.24 -6.14
C LEU A 116 -8.28 14.77 -6.05
N PRO A 117 -8.59 13.87 -7.00
CA PRO A 117 -8.10 12.49 -6.93
C PRO A 117 -6.56 12.41 -7.01
N SER A 118 -5.91 13.21 -7.85
CA SER A 118 -4.45 13.26 -7.94
C SER A 118 -3.81 13.78 -6.66
N ALA A 119 -4.42 14.78 -6.01
CA ALA A 119 -3.96 15.27 -4.71
C ALA A 119 -4.11 14.22 -3.61
N ILE A 120 -5.21 13.47 -3.56
CA ILE A 120 -5.40 12.37 -2.60
C ILE A 120 -4.38 11.25 -2.86
N MET A 121 -4.07 10.95 -4.12
CA MET A 121 -3.03 9.98 -4.46
C MET A 121 -1.66 10.44 -3.96
N LEU A 122 -1.26 11.68 -4.23
CA LEU A 122 0.05 12.21 -3.86
C LEU A 122 0.20 12.40 -2.35
N PHE A 123 -0.78 13.03 -1.69
CA PHE A 123 -0.69 13.40 -0.28
C PHE A 123 -1.32 12.36 0.64
N GLY A 124 -2.47 11.81 0.28
CA GLY A 124 -3.14 10.80 1.10
C GLY A 124 -2.40 9.47 1.04
N LEU A 125 -2.29 8.89 -0.16
CA LEU A 125 -1.78 7.53 -0.33
C LEU A 125 -0.29 7.41 0.05
N THR A 126 0.54 8.39 -0.29
CA THR A 126 2.00 8.37 -0.01
C THR A 126 2.33 8.52 1.47
N LEU A 127 1.53 9.26 2.23
CA LEU A 127 1.79 9.47 3.66
C LEU A 127 1.58 8.20 4.49
N VAL A 128 0.74 7.26 4.03
CA VAL A 128 0.43 6.05 4.78
C VAL A 128 1.63 5.07 4.87
N PRO A 129 2.34 4.72 3.77
CA PRO A 129 3.61 3.99 3.84
C PRO A 129 4.68 4.67 4.71
N LEU A 130 4.72 6.00 4.69
CA LEU A 130 5.64 6.76 5.52
C LEU A 130 5.29 6.59 7.01
N PHE A 131 4.00 6.58 7.35
CA PHE A 131 3.54 6.27 8.70
C PHE A 131 3.92 4.86 9.15
N PHE A 132 3.76 3.85 8.29
CA PHE A 132 4.22 2.48 8.58
C PHE A 132 5.73 2.41 8.82
N THR A 133 6.51 3.16 8.05
CA THR A 133 7.96 3.24 8.19
C THR A 133 8.35 3.88 9.54
N MET A 134 7.66 4.96 9.94
CA MET A 134 7.87 5.57 11.25
C MET A 134 7.52 4.63 12.40
N LEU A 135 6.39 3.91 12.31
CA LEU A 135 6.04 2.88 13.30
C LEU A 135 7.11 1.80 13.39
N TYR A 136 7.66 1.37 12.25
CA TYR A 136 8.72 0.38 12.20
C TYR A 136 10.00 0.88 12.87
N ILE A 137 10.46 2.11 12.56
CA ILE A 137 11.67 2.69 13.15
C ILE A 137 11.54 2.80 14.67
N LEU A 138 10.40 3.34 15.16
CA LEU A 138 10.15 3.50 16.59
C LEU A 138 9.94 2.17 17.31
N GLY A 139 9.43 1.16 16.61
CA GLY A 139 9.19 -0.17 17.13
C GLY A 139 10.37 -1.13 17.04
N PHE A 140 11.42 -0.79 16.27
CA PHE A 140 12.47 -1.72 15.86
C PHE A 140 13.17 -2.42 17.03
N GLU A 141 13.63 -1.64 18.01
CA GLU A 141 14.33 -2.16 19.20
C GLU A 141 13.44 -3.08 20.05
N ASN A 142 12.12 -2.92 20.00
CA ASN A 142 11.19 -3.67 20.83
C ASN A 142 10.60 -4.89 20.11
N TRP A 143 10.47 -4.83 18.79
CA TRP A 143 9.73 -5.85 18.02
C TRP A 143 10.65 -6.77 17.22
N ILE A 144 11.82 -6.28 16.80
CA ILE A 144 12.69 -6.98 15.83
C ILE A 144 14.02 -7.35 16.46
N PHE A 145 14.63 -6.44 17.22
CA PHE A 145 15.93 -6.67 17.85
C PHE A 145 15.90 -6.28 19.32
N SER A 146 15.24 -7.09 20.13
CA SER A 146 15.20 -6.90 21.59
C SER A 146 16.59 -7.10 22.19
N ARG A 147 16.90 -6.33 23.24
CA ARG A 147 18.11 -6.53 24.06
C ARG A 147 18.18 -7.93 24.66
N ASP A 148 17.04 -8.55 24.92
CA ASP A 148 16.97 -9.93 25.41
C ASP A 148 17.43 -10.94 24.36
N ASP A 149 17.12 -10.70 23.09
CA ASP A 149 17.54 -11.57 21.99
C ASP A 149 19.04 -11.41 21.73
N LEU A 150 19.57 -10.18 21.86
CA LEU A 150 21.02 -9.95 21.85
C LEU A 150 21.72 -10.69 23.00
N ALA A 151 21.18 -10.62 24.22
CA ALA A 151 21.75 -11.30 25.38
C ALA A 151 21.76 -12.84 25.22
N LYS A 152 20.68 -13.42 24.66
CA LYS A 152 20.64 -14.85 24.31
C LYS A 152 21.66 -15.20 23.24
N PHE A 153 21.80 -14.36 22.22
CA PHE A 153 22.79 -14.57 21.16
C PHE A 153 24.21 -14.54 21.71
N GLU A 154 24.54 -13.58 22.57
CA GLU A 154 25.84 -13.50 23.25
C GLU A 154 26.09 -14.72 24.14
N ALA A 155 25.08 -15.20 24.88
CA ALA A 155 25.21 -16.40 25.69
C ALA A 155 25.56 -17.64 24.85
N ILE A 156 24.91 -17.81 23.69
CA ILE A 156 25.21 -18.90 22.75
C ILE A 156 26.65 -18.79 22.22
N LEU A 157 27.12 -17.58 21.92
CA LEU A 157 28.51 -17.36 21.49
C LEU A 157 29.53 -17.70 22.57
N ARG A 158 29.27 -17.33 23.84
CA ARG A 158 30.13 -17.70 24.98
C ARG A 158 30.22 -19.21 25.16
N SER A 159 29.07 -19.90 25.20
CA SER A 159 29.03 -21.36 25.31
C SER A 159 29.64 -22.09 24.11
N ARG A 160 29.70 -21.46 22.92
CA ARG A 160 30.41 -22.02 21.77
C ARG A 160 31.92 -21.85 21.90
N LYS A 161 32.38 -20.73 22.45
CA LYS A 161 33.81 -20.45 22.67
C LYS A 161 34.41 -21.33 23.78
N GLU A 162 33.68 -21.53 24.87
CA GLU A 162 34.07 -22.43 25.97
C GLU A 162 34.24 -23.87 25.48
N ARG A 163 33.24 -24.42 24.79
CA ARG A 163 33.32 -25.77 24.17
C ARG A 163 34.49 -25.96 23.20
N ASN A 164 34.88 -24.91 22.49
CA ASN A 164 36.00 -24.97 21.54
C ASN A 164 37.36 -24.83 22.23
N THR A 165 37.39 -24.29 23.46
CA THR A 165 38.61 -24.16 24.28
C THR A 165 38.87 -25.44 25.07
N ASP A 166 37.82 -26.15 25.51
CA ASP A 166 37.93 -27.47 26.18
C ASP A 166 38.34 -28.62 25.24
N GLN A 167 38.36 -28.39 23.92
CA GLN A 167 38.77 -29.36 22.89
C GLN A 167 40.23 -29.22 22.44
N LEU A 168 40.97 -28.25 22.99
CA LEU A 168 42.40 -27.99 22.77
C LEU A 168 43.21 -28.41 24.00
#